data_AF-A0A2G2MCF3-F1
#
_entry.id   AF-A0A2G2MCF3-F1
#
_cell.length_a   1.000
_cell.length_b   1.000
_cell.length_c   1.000
_cell.angle_alpha   90.00
_cell.angle_beta   90.00
_cell.angle_gamma   90.00
#
_symmetry.space_group_name_H-M   'P 1'
#
loop_
_entity.id
_entity.type
_entity.pdbx_description
1 polymer ?
#
loop_
_entity_poly.entity_id
_entity_poly.type
_entity_poly.pdbx_seq_one_letter_code
_entity_poly.pdbx_strand_id
1 'polypeptide(L)'
;MFKVIIPKATFKELEKIDSKNQKLVFSKIKDLEKGLFTTDNALNGKHKGKFRKRAGNYKIVYLKENDILVITLIRIAHRKEVY
;
A
#
# COMPACT_ATOMS: atom_id res chain seq x y z
N MET A 1 -1.04 4.36 -17.69
CA MET A 1 -1.88 3.93 -16.57
C MET A 1 -1.32 2.60 -16.08
N PHE A 2 -1.14 2.41 -14.78
CA PHE A 2 -0.52 1.21 -14.23
C PHE A 2 -1.54 0.12 -13.95
N LYS A 3 -1.19 -1.14 -14.23
CA LYS A 3 -1.99 -2.30 -13.83
C LYS A 3 -1.73 -2.61 -12.35
N VAL A 4 -2.76 -2.52 -11.53
CA VAL A 4 -2.67 -2.84 -10.10
C VAL A 4 -3.02 -4.31 -9.87
N ILE A 5 -2.15 -5.04 -9.18
CA ILE A 5 -2.37 -6.42 -8.73
C ILE A 5 -2.43 -6.42 -7.21
N ILE A 6 -3.55 -6.89 -6.66
CA ILE A 6 -3.75 -7.06 -5.22
C ILE A 6 -3.79 -8.57 -4.94
N PRO A 7 -2.81 -9.15 -4.23
CA PRO A 7 -2.84 -10.53 -3.82
C PRO A 7 -4.09 -10.83 -2.97
N LYS A 8 -4.63 -12.04 -3.12
CA LYS A 8 -5.84 -12.48 -2.38
C LYS A 8 -5.71 -12.32 -0.87
N ALA A 9 -4.52 -12.55 -0.30
CA ALA A 9 -4.25 -12.36 1.12
C ALA A 9 -4.42 -10.89 1.54
N THR A 10 -3.83 -9.96 0.79
CA THR A 10 -3.97 -8.52 1.01
C THR A 10 -5.41 -8.06 0.85
N PHE A 11 -6.14 -8.61 -0.12
CA PHE A 11 -7.56 -8.29 -0.28
C PHE A 11 -8.38 -8.69 0.96
N LYS A 12 -8.17 -9.90 1.50
CA LYS A 12 -8.82 -10.34 2.74
C LYS A 12 -8.44 -9.48 3.95
N GLU A 13 -7.24 -8.91 3.99
CA GLU A 13 -6.86 -7.96 5.04
C GLU A 13 -7.58 -6.61 4.89
N LEU A 14 -7.73 -6.11 3.66
CA LEU A 14 -8.51 -4.90 3.36
C LEU A 14 -9.97 -5.05 3.75
N GLU A 15 -10.58 -6.22 3.53
CA GLU A 15 -11.97 -6.48 3.93
C GLU A 15 -12.21 -6.34 5.44
N LYS A 16 -11.17 -6.58 6.26
CA LYS A 16 -11.26 -6.54 7.73
C LYS A 16 -11.15 -5.15 8.34
N ILE A 17 -10.74 -4.14 7.56
CA ILE A 17 -10.59 -2.76 8.07
C ILE A 17 -11.91 -2.01 7.96
N ASP A 18 -12.11 -0.98 8.79
CA ASP A 18 -13.34 -0.18 8.76
C ASP A 18 -13.54 0.55 7.42
N SER A 19 -14.80 0.82 7.10
CA SER A 19 -15.21 1.40 5.81
C SER A 19 -14.53 2.75 5.49
N LYS A 20 -14.22 3.56 6.50
CA LYS A 20 -13.51 4.84 6.32
C LYS A 20 -12.07 4.60 5.86
N ASN A 21 -11.38 3.67 6.50
CA ASN A 21 -10.02 3.29 6.11
C ASN A 21 -9.98 2.54 4.77
N GLN A 22 -10.99 1.70 4.45
CA GLN A 22 -11.12 1.08 3.12
C GLN A 22 -11.18 2.13 2.01
N LYS A 23 -12.05 3.14 2.16
CA LYS A 23 -12.18 4.24 1.18
C LYS A 23 -10.87 5.00 1.02
N LEU A 24 -10.17 5.28 2.12
CA LEU A 24 -8.89 5.97 2.08
C LEU A 24 -7.82 5.16 1.33
N VAL A 25 -7.72 3.86 1.62
CA VAL A 25 -6.77 2.97 0.94
C VAL A 25 -7.10 2.88 -0.54
N PHE A 26 -8.37 2.68 -0.90
CA PHE A 26 -8.81 2.60 -2.29
C PHE A 26 -8.50 3.88 -3.07
N SER A 27 -8.74 5.05 -2.48
CA SER A 27 -8.35 6.34 -3.07
C SER A 27 -6.85 6.40 -3.36
N LYS A 28 -6.01 5.95 -2.42
CA LYS A 28 -4.55 5.92 -2.62
C LYS A 28 -4.10 4.90 -3.65
N ILE A 29 -4.79 3.78 -3.80
CA ILE A 29 -4.57 2.80 -4.87
C ILE A 29 -4.94 3.41 -6.24
N LYS A 30 -6.03 4.16 -6.33
CA LYS A 30 -6.41 4.87 -7.56
C LYS A 30 -5.40 5.93 -7.97
N ASP A 31 -4.81 6.63 -7.00
CA ASP A 31 -3.69 7.53 -7.28
C ASP A 31 -2.50 6.75 -7.89
N LEU A 32 -2.16 5.59 -7.34
CA LEU A 32 -1.08 4.74 -7.84
C LEU A 32 -1.35 4.21 -9.25
N GLU A 33 -2.58 3.78 -9.54
CA GLU A 33 -3.03 3.37 -10.88
C GLU A 33 -2.82 4.49 -11.93
N LYS A 34 -3.02 5.75 -11.51
CA LYS A 34 -2.76 6.94 -12.34
C LYS A 34 -1.29 7.34 -12.41
N GLY A 35 -0.39 6.65 -11.70
CA GLY A 35 1.04 6.99 -11.64
C GLY A 35 1.36 8.14 -10.68
N LEU A 36 0.45 8.49 -9.77
CA LEU A 36 0.66 9.52 -8.77
C LEU A 36 1.39 8.92 -7.54
N PHE A 37 2.72 8.89 -7.64
CA PHE A 37 3.64 8.37 -6.63
C PHE A 37 4.10 9.45 -5.61
N THR A 38 3.34 10.54 -5.48
CA THR A 38 3.74 11.68 -4.64
C THR A 38 3.81 11.27 -3.16
N THR A 39 4.88 11.70 -2.48
CA THR A 39 5.15 11.42 -1.05
C THR A 39 5.48 9.96 -0.70
N ASP A 40 5.65 9.10 -1.71
CA ASP A 40 5.98 7.70 -1.51
C ASP A 40 7.47 7.54 -1.16
N ASN A 41 7.76 6.73 -0.15
CA ASN A 41 9.13 6.50 0.29
C ASN A 41 9.62 5.15 -0.22
N ALA A 42 10.81 5.12 -0.81
CA ALA A 42 11.50 3.87 -1.12
C ALA A 42 11.85 3.12 0.18
N LEU A 43 11.72 1.81 0.15
CA LEU A 43 12.15 0.93 1.24
C LEU A 43 13.61 0.51 1.02
N ASN A 44 14.35 0.40 2.12
CA ASN A 44 15.77 0.04 2.12
C ASN A 44 16.00 -1.39 2.64
N GLY A 45 17.24 -1.88 2.52
CA GLY A 45 17.65 -3.21 3.01
C GLY A 45 16.96 -4.34 2.26
N LYS A 46 16.43 -5.34 3.00
CA LYS A 46 15.73 -6.51 2.44
C LYS A 46 14.47 -6.21 1.61
N HIS A 47 14.04 -4.95 1.60
CA HIS A 47 12.87 -4.48 0.85
C HIS A 47 13.23 -3.49 -0.26
N LYS A 48 14.51 -3.39 -0.64
CA LYS A 48 14.98 -2.56 -1.75
C LYS A 48 14.17 -2.85 -3.02
N GLY A 49 13.80 -1.78 -3.74
CA GLY A 49 12.95 -1.84 -4.93
C GLY A 49 11.45 -1.73 -4.64
N LYS A 50 11.03 -1.85 -3.37
CA LYS A 50 9.66 -1.58 -2.94
C LYS A 50 9.50 -0.15 -2.46
N PHE A 51 8.28 0.34 -2.56
CA PHE A 51 7.87 1.68 -2.14
C PHE A 51 6.75 1.59 -1.12
N ARG A 52 6.52 2.69 -0.41
CA ARG A 52 5.52 2.78 0.64
C ARG A 52 4.76 4.09 0.60
N LYS A 53 3.45 3.99 0.40
CA LYS A 53 2.48 5.09 0.45
C LYS A 53 1.68 5.07 1.75
N ARG A 54 1.48 6.24 2.36
CA ARG A 54 0.67 6.35 3.61
C ARG A 54 -0.82 6.48 3.28
N ALA A 55 -1.64 5.71 3.98
CA ALA A 55 -3.10 5.75 3.93
C ALA A 55 -3.65 5.76 5.36
N GLY A 56 -3.54 6.91 6.04
CA GLY A 56 -3.96 7.05 7.45
C GLY A 56 -3.10 6.21 8.39
N ASN A 57 -3.73 5.23 9.04
CA ASN A 57 -3.09 4.24 9.94
C ASN A 57 -2.51 3.03 9.18
N TYR A 58 -2.71 2.96 7.86
CA TYR A 58 -2.21 1.89 7.01
C TYR A 58 -1.08 2.39 6.11
N LYS A 59 -0.23 1.45 5.70
CA LYS A 59 0.78 1.65 4.64
C LYS A 59 0.47 0.71 3.49
N ILE A 60 0.46 1.27 2.29
CA ILE A 60 0.44 0.51 1.06
C ILE A 60 1.90 0.31 0.68
N VAL A 61 2.40 -0.91 0.76
CA VAL A 61 3.71 -1.27 0.20
C VAL A 61 3.48 -1.79 -1.20
N TYR A 62 4.22 -1.29 -2.17
CA TYR A 62 4.08 -1.76 -3.54
C TYR A 62 5.43 -1.97 -4.19
N LEU A 63 5.46 -2.91 -5.11
CA LEU A 63 6.57 -3.13 -6.04
C LEU A 63 6.14 -2.59 -7.40
N LYS A 64 7.01 -1.79 -8.03
CA LYS A 64 6.80 -1.28 -9.39
C LYS A 64 7.68 -2.07 -10.34
N GLU A 65 7.05 -2.82 -11.25
CA GLU A 65 7.72 -3.56 -12.32
C GLU A 65 7.10 -3.16 -13.65
N ASN A 66 7.84 -2.45 -14.49
CA ASN A 66 7.33 -1.87 -15.75
C ASN A 66 6.06 -1.04 -15.48
N ASP A 67 4.94 -1.43 -16.10
CA ASP A 67 3.62 -0.82 -15.93
C ASP A 67 2.73 -1.55 -14.91
N ILE A 68 3.30 -2.47 -14.11
CA ILE A 68 2.58 -3.25 -13.10
C ILE A 68 2.97 -2.77 -11.70
N LEU A 69 1.96 -2.61 -10.85
CA LEU A 69 2.09 -2.37 -9.42
C LEU A 69 1.55 -3.57 -8.65
N VAL A 70 2.44 -4.30 -7.97
CA VAL A 70 2.04 -5.36 -7.04
C VAL A 70 1.91 -4.76 -5.66
N ILE A 71 0.68 -4.71 -5.13
CA ILE A 71 0.36 -4.04 -3.88
C ILE A 71 0.24 -5.04 -2.73
N THR A 72 0.86 -4.73 -1.60
CA THR A 72 0.68 -5.40 -0.31
C THR A 72 0.29 -4.37 0.73
N LEU A 73 -0.75 -4.65 1.53
CA LEU A 73 -1.15 -3.79 2.63
C LEU A 73 -0.32 -4.17 3.86
N ILE A 74 0.14 -3.17 4.61
CA ILE A 74 0.75 -3.37 5.91
C ILE A 74 0.02 -2.47 6.90
N ARG A 75 -0.50 -3.07 7.98
CA ARG A 75 -1.06 -2.33 9.12
C ARG A 75 0.09 -1.76 9.96
N ILE A 76 0.06 -0.46 10.24
CA ILE A 76 0.92 0.10 11.29
C ILE A 76 0.11 -0.03 12.58
N ALA A 77 0.40 -1.04 13.40
CA ALA A 77 0.05 -0.94 14.81
C ALA A 77 0.82 0.25 15.39
N HIS A 78 0.17 1.03 16.26
CA HIS A 78 0.78 2.19 16.91
C HIS A 78 2.13 1.76 17.51
N ARG A 79 3.16 2.64 17.50
CA ARG A 79 4.52 2.34 18.03
C ARG A 79 4.56 1.80 19.48
N LYS A 80 3.42 1.73 20.17
CA LYS A 80 3.24 1.20 21.52
C LYS A 80 3.02 -0.32 21.60
N GLU A 81 2.70 -1.01 20.52
CA GLU A 81 2.44 -2.48 20.54
C GLU A 81 3.54 -3.30 19.85
N VAL A 82 4.69 -2.68 19.54
CA VAL A 82 5.81 -3.33 18.81
C VAL A 82 7.09 -3.40 19.67
N TYR A 83 7.01 -3.10 20.97
CA TYR A 83 8.07 -3.36 21.96
C TYR A 83 7.50 -4.16 23.12
#